data_AF-A0A815JWP8-F1
#
_entry.id   AF-A0A815JWP8-F1
#
_cell.length_a   1.000
_cell.length_b   1.000
_cell.length_c   1.000
_cell.angle_alpha   90.00
_cell.angle_beta   90.00
_cell.angle_gamma   90.00
#
_symmetry.space_group_name_H-M   'P 1'
#
loop_
_entity.id
_entity.type
_entity.pdbx_description
1 polymer ?
#
loop_
_entity_poly.entity_id
_entity_poly.type
_entity_poly.pdbx_seq_one_letter_code
_entity_poly.pdbx_strand_id
1 'polypeptide(L)'
;MFVQKLKYRELTFENDFSYDMVLLLDDLAKGFGIKENQERDMIQAMVEEKLGIHTRKDWEKPFFKDWIIFNARKQKLQIAYGIQAENLRMLIGGTKPIDELTDPAQRDARSHIINAFSMMNADGREPCSADFHSFRGAFTPEFFPRRFALKDSIYTQRLDLLALLLKNALHRFSTCLPPVKYCEFSVGCGGLTRPWVFDVLSTFSKNSSFTAKFKTLVDNGQFPWLKMDDQTQNIEYRFLAGFNRRILRISNAYSSDEAVTLLFEMPHHAIHLMLTEFHRADKKRPTNLFKEQVEQLHRMKEETKLNQSFFDLVVGLDLFGDELGYPYCPFIAHEFLQFIQDAREKNSNFGVRIHCAENVPFIRPNLSGYCLFAAHMYIVYRCLDFLKRKLKSNIRVGHGIAFDKILSIENYKFRKSSVLVAEMQQNARTILSSIPFEVNITSNFYLLGDAIRNTLSGILNSNDFNNLNEKSHVEMRLKSSFST
;
A
#
# COMPACT_ATOMS: atom_id res chain seq x y z
N MET A 1 -20.80 13.61 23.21
CA MET A 1 -21.00 12.56 22.17
C MET A 1 -20.59 11.16 22.62
N PHE A 2 -19.34 10.86 23.02
CA PHE A 2 -18.93 9.48 23.39
C PHE A 2 -19.72 8.91 24.58
N VAL A 3 -19.83 9.64 25.69
CA VAL A 3 -20.60 9.24 26.88
C VAL A 3 -22.07 8.98 26.57
N GLN A 4 -22.68 9.76 25.67
CA GLN A 4 -24.07 9.53 25.24
C GLN A 4 -24.21 8.21 24.48
N LYS A 5 -23.23 7.85 23.64
CA LYS A 5 -23.21 6.55 22.95
C LYS A 5 -23.09 5.39 23.92
N LEU A 6 -22.29 5.52 24.98
CA LEU A 6 -22.21 4.51 26.04
C LEU A 6 -23.57 4.32 26.71
N LYS A 7 -24.23 5.41 27.13
CA LYS A 7 -25.56 5.35 27.75
C LYS A 7 -26.61 4.72 26.85
N TYR A 8 -26.64 5.09 25.56
CA TYR A 8 -27.58 4.54 24.59
C TYR A 8 -27.38 3.03 24.36
N ARG A 9 -26.14 2.54 24.46
CA ARG A 9 -25.78 1.14 24.25
C ARG A 9 -25.66 0.34 25.54
N GLU A 10 -26.02 0.95 26.68
CA GLU A 10 -25.92 0.34 28.02
C GLU A 10 -24.51 -0.20 28.36
N LEU A 11 -23.46 0.44 27.81
CA LEU A 11 -22.07 0.01 28.01
C LEU A 11 -21.45 0.63 29.26
N THR A 12 -20.61 -0.15 29.94
CA THR A 12 -19.85 0.27 31.13
C THR A 12 -18.35 0.00 30.93
N PHE A 13 -17.48 0.86 31.46
CA PHE A 13 -16.04 0.60 31.40
C PHE A 13 -15.63 -0.67 32.13
N GLU A 14 -16.30 -0.99 33.24
CA GLU A 14 -16.00 -2.19 34.02
C GLU A 14 -16.20 -3.48 33.23
N ASN A 15 -17.28 -3.58 32.45
CA ASN A 15 -17.65 -4.82 31.76
C ASN A 15 -17.31 -4.85 30.27
N ASP A 16 -17.16 -3.67 29.65
CA ASP A 16 -17.04 -3.55 28.20
C ASP A 16 -15.72 -2.93 27.74
N PHE A 17 -14.86 -2.46 28.66
CA PHE A 17 -13.50 -2.08 28.29
C PHE A 17 -12.65 -3.31 28.04
N SER A 18 -12.14 -3.44 26.81
CA SER A 18 -11.22 -4.53 26.46
C SER A 18 -9.78 -4.09 26.66
N TYR A 19 -9.07 -4.79 27.56
CA TYR A 19 -7.61 -4.74 27.63
C TYR A 19 -6.95 -5.61 26.54
N ASP A 20 -7.70 -6.57 26.01
CA ASP A 20 -7.31 -7.35 24.85
C ASP A 20 -7.66 -6.61 23.55
N MET A 21 -7.05 -7.04 22.46
CA MET A 21 -7.32 -6.54 21.12
C MET A 21 -8.66 -7.06 20.60
N VAL A 22 -9.48 -6.17 20.05
CA VAL A 22 -10.76 -6.53 19.42
C VAL A 22 -10.62 -6.49 17.90
N LEU A 23 -10.86 -7.61 17.22
CA LEU A 23 -10.93 -7.66 15.76
C LEU A 23 -12.33 -7.26 15.32
N LEU A 24 -12.43 -6.17 14.54
CA LEU A 24 -13.73 -5.62 14.11
C LEU A 24 -14.42 -6.56 13.13
N LEU A 25 -15.76 -6.66 13.24
CA LEU A 25 -16.56 -7.48 12.33
C LEU A 25 -16.32 -7.10 10.86
N ASP A 26 -16.34 -5.81 10.54
CA ASP A 26 -16.17 -5.33 9.16
C ASP A 26 -14.79 -5.68 8.60
N ASP A 27 -13.75 -5.65 9.45
CA ASP A 27 -12.39 -5.98 9.04
C ASP A 27 -12.21 -7.50 8.88
N LEU A 28 -12.87 -8.31 9.73
CA LEU A 28 -12.97 -9.77 9.56
C LEU A 28 -13.69 -10.13 8.27
N ALA A 29 -14.83 -9.49 8.01
CA ALA A 29 -15.60 -9.70 6.79
C ALA A 29 -14.76 -9.44 5.54
N LYS A 30 -14.06 -8.29 5.50
CA LYS A 30 -13.09 -7.97 4.46
C LYS A 30 -11.99 -9.03 4.37
N GLY A 31 -11.35 -9.37 5.50
CA GLY A 31 -10.30 -10.39 5.55
C GLY A 31 -10.74 -11.74 4.98
N PHE A 32 -12.02 -12.08 5.16
CA PHE A 32 -12.63 -13.32 4.67
C PHE A 32 -13.23 -13.24 3.27
N GLY A 33 -13.11 -12.08 2.60
CA GLY A 33 -13.63 -11.86 1.26
C GLY A 33 -15.16 -11.78 1.18
N ILE A 34 -15.81 -11.46 2.29
CA ILE A 34 -17.26 -11.19 2.35
C ILE A 34 -17.53 -9.79 1.79
N LYS A 35 -18.60 -9.65 0.99
CA LYS A 35 -18.93 -8.39 0.32
C LYS A 35 -19.53 -7.38 1.30
N GLU A 36 -19.12 -6.12 1.21
CA GLU A 36 -19.53 -5.05 2.14
C GLU A 36 -20.96 -4.54 1.91
N ASN A 37 -21.61 -4.88 0.80
CA ASN A 37 -22.96 -4.40 0.44
C ASN A 37 -24.09 -5.22 1.09
N GLN A 38 -23.76 -5.94 2.16
CA GLN A 38 -24.64 -6.86 2.86
C GLN A 38 -25.09 -6.24 4.19
N GLU A 39 -26.29 -6.62 4.66
CA GLU A 39 -26.74 -6.21 5.99
C GLU A 39 -25.81 -6.78 7.08
N ARG A 40 -25.62 -6.03 8.16
CA ARG A 40 -24.67 -6.38 9.23
C ARG A 40 -24.92 -7.76 9.84
N ASP A 41 -26.17 -8.15 10.01
CA ASP A 41 -26.54 -9.45 10.56
C ASP A 41 -26.14 -10.60 9.61
N MET A 42 -26.26 -10.38 8.30
CA MET A 42 -25.80 -11.33 7.29
C MET A 42 -24.27 -11.41 7.25
N ILE A 43 -23.59 -10.26 7.35
CA ILE A 43 -22.11 -10.22 7.47
C ILE A 43 -21.67 -11.01 8.70
N GLN A 44 -22.32 -10.80 9.85
CA GLN A 44 -22.01 -11.52 11.07
C GLN A 44 -22.24 -13.02 10.92
N ALA A 45 -23.37 -13.45 10.38
CA ALA A 45 -23.65 -14.87 10.16
C ALA A 45 -22.60 -15.53 9.27
N MET A 46 -22.17 -14.87 8.19
CA MET A 46 -21.12 -15.38 7.30
C MET A 46 -19.74 -15.43 7.97
N VAL A 47 -19.42 -14.46 8.84
CA VAL A 47 -18.19 -14.49 9.65
C VAL A 47 -18.25 -15.62 10.68
N GLU A 48 -19.39 -15.79 11.37
CA GLU A 48 -19.60 -16.84 12.36
C GLU A 48 -19.54 -18.24 11.73
N GLU A 49 -20.09 -18.42 10.52
CA GLU A 49 -19.97 -19.63 9.72
C GLU A 49 -18.49 -19.95 9.42
N LYS A 50 -17.73 -18.99 8.90
CA LYS A 50 -16.30 -19.16 8.61
C LYS A 50 -15.44 -19.43 9.84
N LEU A 51 -15.86 -18.93 10.99
CA LEU A 51 -15.20 -19.21 12.27
C LEU A 51 -15.67 -20.50 12.93
N GLY A 52 -16.61 -21.23 12.32
CA GLY A 52 -17.16 -22.47 12.90
C GLY A 52 -17.91 -22.25 14.22
N ILE A 53 -18.40 -21.04 14.49
CA ILE A 53 -19.07 -20.72 15.75
C ILE A 53 -20.39 -21.49 15.87
N HIS A 54 -21.13 -21.64 14.78
CA HIS A 54 -22.44 -22.31 14.78
C HIS A 54 -22.38 -23.81 15.01
N THR A 55 -21.24 -24.46 14.76
CA THR A 55 -21.09 -25.91 14.92
C THR A 55 -20.72 -26.30 16.36
N ARG A 56 -20.41 -25.32 17.22
CA ARG A 56 -19.99 -25.54 18.62
C ARG A 56 -21.15 -25.38 19.59
N LYS A 57 -21.67 -26.52 20.07
CA LYS A 57 -22.76 -26.58 21.05
C LYS A 57 -22.29 -26.30 22.48
N ASP A 58 -21.00 -26.46 22.73
CA ASP A 58 -20.33 -26.29 24.02
C ASP A 58 -20.09 -24.82 24.37
N TRP A 59 -20.46 -23.89 23.49
CA TRP A 59 -20.05 -22.48 23.57
C TRP A 59 -21.28 -21.59 23.81
N GLU A 60 -21.31 -20.93 24.97
CA GLU A 60 -22.37 -19.97 25.31
C GLU A 60 -22.14 -18.63 24.58
N LYS A 61 -23.20 -18.11 23.92
CA LYS A 61 -23.20 -16.83 23.19
C LYS A 61 -23.27 -15.63 24.15
N PRO A 62 -22.78 -14.42 23.76
CA PRO A 62 -22.29 -14.02 22.42
C PRO A 62 -20.78 -13.72 22.30
N PHE A 63 -20.17 -14.09 21.15
CA PHE A 63 -18.76 -13.80 20.79
C PHE A 63 -18.54 -12.38 20.25
N PHE A 64 -19.51 -11.89 19.48
CA PHE A 64 -19.52 -10.55 18.94
C PHE A 64 -20.38 -9.67 19.83
N LYS A 65 -19.77 -8.59 20.32
CA LYS A 65 -20.49 -7.53 21.05
C LYS A 65 -19.81 -6.18 20.83
N ASP A 66 -20.44 -5.15 21.36
CA ASP A 66 -19.82 -3.83 21.45
C ASP A 66 -18.79 -3.82 22.58
N TRP A 67 -17.59 -3.36 22.25
CA TRP A 67 -16.47 -3.19 23.15
C TRP A 67 -16.06 -1.72 23.20
N ILE A 68 -15.65 -1.26 24.37
CA ILE A 68 -14.91 -0.02 24.55
C ILE A 68 -13.44 -0.34 24.36
N ILE A 69 -12.82 0.25 23.34
CA ILE A 69 -11.39 0.05 23.05
C ILE A 69 -10.66 1.39 23.02
N PHE A 70 -9.36 1.35 23.34
CA PHE A 70 -8.48 2.48 23.13
C PHE A 70 -7.86 2.41 21.73
N ASN A 71 -8.23 3.35 20.86
CA ASN A 71 -7.57 3.52 19.57
C ASN A 71 -6.24 4.24 19.78
N ALA A 72 -5.18 3.49 20.09
CA ALA A 72 -3.82 4.00 20.27
C ALA A 72 -3.33 4.83 19.08
N ARG A 73 -3.75 4.49 17.85
CA ARG A 73 -3.38 5.31 16.67
C ARG A 73 -4.04 6.69 16.71
N LYS A 74 -5.26 6.84 17.21
CA LYS A 74 -6.01 8.11 17.29
C LYS A 74 -5.98 8.76 18.70
N GLN A 75 -5.36 8.11 19.69
CA GLN A 75 -5.32 8.50 21.10
C GLN A 75 -6.71 8.83 21.68
N LYS A 76 -7.69 7.96 21.39
CA LYS A 76 -9.06 8.15 21.87
C LYS A 76 -9.77 6.83 22.11
N LEU A 77 -10.73 6.87 23.03
CA LEU A 77 -11.66 5.78 23.25
C LEU A 77 -12.70 5.73 22.11
N GLN A 78 -13.07 4.52 21.71
CA GLN A 78 -14.09 4.27 20.72
C GLN A 78 -14.90 3.02 21.06
N ILE A 79 -16.15 2.99 20.61
CA ILE A 79 -16.99 1.77 20.66
C ILE A 79 -16.73 1.01 19.37
N ALA A 80 -16.43 -0.27 19.50
CA ALA A 80 -16.04 -1.17 18.43
C ALA A 80 -16.86 -2.45 18.53
N TYR A 81 -17.47 -2.87 17.42
CA TYR A 81 -18.16 -4.16 17.39
C TYR A 81 -17.26 -5.23 16.81
N GLY A 82 -17.05 -6.31 17.56
CA GLY A 82 -16.09 -7.33 17.16
C GLY A 82 -15.92 -8.45 18.18
N ILE A 83 -14.89 -9.24 17.95
CA ILE A 83 -14.47 -10.38 18.77
C ILE A 83 -13.10 -10.10 19.39
N GLN A 84 -12.90 -10.47 20.66
CA GLN A 84 -11.59 -10.39 21.30
C GLN A 84 -10.60 -11.40 20.70
N ALA A 85 -9.32 -11.06 20.69
CA ALA A 85 -8.27 -11.90 20.14
C ALA A 85 -8.12 -13.22 20.92
N GLU A 86 -8.34 -13.21 22.24
CA GLU A 86 -8.35 -14.43 23.07
C GLU A 86 -9.47 -15.39 22.64
N ASN A 87 -10.68 -14.89 22.43
CA ASN A 87 -11.81 -15.69 21.94
C ASN A 87 -11.53 -16.25 20.54
N LEU A 88 -10.96 -15.44 19.66
CA LEU A 88 -10.54 -15.88 18.34
C LEU A 88 -9.44 -16.95 18.41
N ARG A 89 -8.48 -16.81 19.34
CA ARG A 89 -7.41 -17.78 19.57
C ARG A 89 -7.98 -19.14 19.99
N MET A 90 -9.01 -19.15 20.83
CA MET A 90 -9.72 -20.39 21.19
C MET A 90 -10.42 -21.02 19.97
N LEU A 91 -11.03 -20.22 19.09
CA LEU A 91 -11.70 -20.71 17.87
C LEU A 91 -10.74 -21.37 16.88
N ILE A 92 -9.50 -20.90 16.78
CA ILE A 92 -8.51 -21.42 15.81
C ILE A 92 -7.58 -22.50 16.40
N GLY A 93 -7.91 -23.04 17.58
CA GLY A 93 -7.16 -24.11 18.23
C GLY A 93 -5.84 -23.66 18.89
N GLY A 94 -5.75 -22.39 19.26
CA GLY A 94 -4.62 -21.83 19.99
C GLY A 94 -3.33 -21.77 19.17
N THR A 95 -2.23 -22.28 19.74
CA THR A 95 -0.89 -22.27 19.13
C THR A 95 -0.50 -23.61 18.51
N LYS A 96 -1.35 -24.64 18.58
CA LYS A 96 -1.07 -25.96 17.99
C LYS A 96 -0.82 -25.82 16.48
N PRO A 97 0.09 -26.55 15.86
CA PRO A 97 0.18 -26.63 14.40
C PRO A 97 -1.16 -27.02 13.75
N ILE A 98 -1.43 -26.55 12.53
CA ILE A 98 -2.70 -26.81 11.84
C ILE A 98 -2.94 -28.32 11.63
N ASP A 99 -1.86 -29.09 11.43
CA ASP A 99 -1.90 -30.54 11.22
C ASP A 99 -2.20 -31.33 12.51
N GLU A 100 -2.08 -30.69 13.68
CA GLU A 100 -2.40 -31.29 14.98
C GLU A 100 -3.84 -30.99 15.44
N LEU A 101 -4.59 -30.19 14.66
CA LEU A 101 -5.97 -29.87 14.98
C LEU A 101 -6.91 -31.00 14.54
N THR A 102 -7.55 -31.65 15.51
CA THR A 102 -8.50 -32.74 15.27
C THR A 102 -9.90 -32.24 14.91
N ASP A 103 -10.27 -31.05 15.38
CA ASP A 103 -11.57 -30.42 15.08
C ASP A 103 -11.55 -29.78 13.68
N PRO A 104 -12.37 -30.26 12.72
CA PRO A 104 -12.47 -29.67 11.39
C PRO A 104 -12.84 -28.18 11.43
N ALA A 105 -13.73 -27.76 12.34
CA ALA A 105 -14.16 -26.36 12.42
C ALA A 105 -13.01 -25.43 12.83
N GLN A 106 -12.15 -25.88 13.76
CA GLN A 106 -10.95 -25.12 14.15
C GLN A 106 -9.95 -25.01 13.00
N ARG A 107 -9.79 -26.07 12.20
CA ARG A 107 -8.92 -26.05 11.01
C ARG A 107 -9.43 -25.06 9.97
N ASP A 108 -10.72 -25.10 9.65
CA ASP A 108 -11.32 -24.20 8.66
C ASP A 108 -11.25 -22.73 9.12
N ALA A 109 -11.60 -22.46 10.39
CA ALA A 109 -11.49 -21.13 10.98
C ALA A 109 -10.05 -20.61 10.94
N ARG A 110 -9.08 -21.46 11.29
CA ARG A 110 -7.66 -21.10 11.23
C ARG A 110 -7.20 -20.82 9.81
N SER A 111 -7.62 -21.63 8.84
CA SER A 111 -7.31 -21.44 7.42
C SER A 111 -7.81 -20.08 6.92
N HIS A 112 -9.03 -19.69 7.29
CA HIS A 112 -9.57 -18.38 6.95
C HIS A 112 -8.78 -17.24 7.60
N ILE A 113 -8.42 -17.36 8.87
CA ILE A 113 -7.61 -16.34 9.56
C ILE A 113 -6.22 -16.22 8.95
N ILE A 114 -5.52 -17.33 8.70
CA ILE A 114 -4.17 -17.29 8.10
C ILE A 114 -4.25 -16.66 6.70
N ASN A 115 -5.25 -17.02 5.89
CA ASN A 115 -5.45 -16.43 4.56
C ASN A 115 -5.76 -14.93 4.60
N ALA A 116 -6.26 -14.41 5.71
CA ALA A 116 -6.43 -12.98 5.89
C ALA A 116 -5.09 -12.24 6.16
N PHE A 117 -4.00 -12.95 6.47
CA PHE A 117 -2.66 -12.36 6.69
C PHE A 117 -1.62 -12.75 5.63
N SER A 118 -1.76 -13.93 5.02
CA SER A 118 -0.78 -14.58 4.14
C SER A 118 -1.45 -15.19 2.91
N MET A 119 -0.70 -15.45 1.84
CA MET A 119 -1.20 -16.20 0.67
C MET A 119 -0.98 -17.68 0.93
N MET A 120 -2.02 -18.35 1.43
CA MET A 120 -2.02 -19.80 1.65
C MET A 120 -3.07 -20.45 0.75
N ASN A 121 -3.04 -21.79 0.72
CA ASN A 121 -4.11 -22.56 0.13
C ASN A 121 -5.42 -22.42 0.93
N ALA A 122 -6.52 -22.90 0.36
CA ALA A 122 -7.84 -22.84 1.01
C ALA A 122 -7.84 -23.53 2.39
N ASP A 123 -6.96 -24.52 2.59
CA ASP A 123 -6.73 -25.26 3.84
C ASP A 123 -5.68 -24.60 4.76
N GLY A 124 -5.22 -23.38 4.46
CA GLY A 124 -4.29 -22.62 5.29
C GLY A 124 -2.83 -23.08 5.20
N ARG A 125 -2.49 -24.07 4.36
CA ARG A 125 -1.11 -24.53 4.14
C ARG A 125 -0.38 -23.70 3.09
N GLU A 126 0.96 -23.79 3.11
CA GLU A 126 1.78 -23.09 2.12
C GLU A 126 1.42 -23.52 0.69
N PRO A 127 1.29 -22.57 -0.24
CA PRO A 127 0.91 -22.89 -1.60
C PRO A 127 2.04 -23.59 -2.34
N CYS A 128 1.70 -24.61 -3.13
CA CYS A 128 2.65 -25.26 -4.02
C CYS A 128 2.78 -24.52 -5.35
N SER A 129 3.73 -24.95 -6.19
CA SER A 129 3.96 -24.38 -7.53
C SER A 129 2.69 -24.32 -8.39
N ALA A 130 1.81 -25.32 -8.26
CA ALA A 130 0.54 -25.39 -8.98
C ALA A 130 -0.51 -24.39 -8.44
N ASP A 131 -0.55 -24.17 -7.13
CA ASP A 131 -1.52 -23.25 -6.50
C ASP A 131 -1.29 -21.80 -6.92
N PHE A 132 -0.03 -21.44 -7.24
CA PHE A 132 0.26 -20.13 -7.80
C PHE A 132 -0.43 -19.87 -9.14
N HIS A 133 -0.84 -20.90 -9.89
CA HIS A 133 -1.68 -20.69 -11.08
C HIS A 133 -3.07 -20.16 -10.70
N SER A 134 -3.62 -20.63 -9.59
CA SER A 134 -4.93 -20.22 -9.06
C SER A 134 -4.92 -18.77 -8.53
N PHE A 135 -3.76 -18.28 -8.08
CA PHE A 135 -3.61 -16.89 -7.65
C PHE A 135 -3.33 -15.91 -8.80
N ARG A 136 -2.89 -16.38 -9.97
CA ARG A 136 -2.58 -15.51 -11.12
C ARG A 136 -3.84 -14.83 -11.63
N GLY A 137 -3.82 -13.50 -11.70
CA GLY A 137 -4.98 -12.71 -12.13
C GLY A 137 -6.14 -12.68 -11.12
N ALA A 138 -6.04 -13.40 -9.99
CA ALA A 138 -6.99 -13.35 -8.88
C ALA A 138 -6.74 -12.16 -7.95
N PHE A 139 -5.66 -11.40 -8.20
CA PHE A 139 -5.37 -10.15 -7.51
C PHE A 139 -6.28 -9.04 -8.01
N THR A 140 -7.52 -9.06 -7.53
CA THR A 140 -8.44 -7.95 -7.75
C THR A 140 -7.96 -6.72 -6.94
N PRO A 141 -8.41 -5.50 -7.28
CA PRO A 141 -8.17 -4.32 -6.45
C PRO A 141 -8.57 -4.51 -4.98
N GLU A 142 -9.48 -5.44 -4.68
CA GLU A 142 -9.89 -5.81 -3.34
C GLU A 142 -8.95 -6.84 -2.67
N PHE A 143 -8.20 -7.64 -3.42
CA PHE A 143 -7.35 -8.73 -2.87
C PHE A 143 -6.28 -8.23 -1.88
N PHE A 144 -5.57 -7.15 -2.23
CA PHE A 144 -4.56 -6.57 -1.34
C PHE A 144 -5.19 -5.89 -0.11
N PRO A 145 -6.18 -4.99 -0.25
CA PRO A 145 -6.89 -4.39 0.88
C PRO A 145 -7.46 -5.41 1.88
N ARG A 146 -8.01 -6.54 1.41
CA ARG A 146 -8.52 -7.62 2.29
C ARG A 146 -7.46 -8.11 3.27
N ARG A 147 -6.21 -8.28 2.81
CA ARG A 147 -5.08 -8.76 3.63
C ARG A 147 -4.51 -7.72 4.61
N PHE A 148 -4.91 -6.46 4.45
CA PHE A 148 -4.56 -5.37 5.37
C PHE A 148 -5.72 -4.96 6.28
N ALA A 149 -6.96 -5.35 5.97
CA ALA A 149 -8.14 -4.98 6.76
C ALA A 149 -8.00 -5.43 8.22
N LEU A 150 -7.68 -6.70 8.46
CA LEU A 150 -7.46 -7.19 9.82
C LEU A 150 -6.26 -6.54 10.51
N LYS A 151 -5.22 -6.23 9.76
CA LYS A 151 -4.02 -5.56 10.27
C LYS A 151 -4.35 -4.16 10.82
N ASP A 152 -5.28 -3.44 10.21
CA ASP A 152 -5.73 -2.13 10.70
C ASP A 152 -6.45 -2.22 12.06
N SER A 153 -7.32 -3.21 12.26
CA SER A 153 -7.91 -3.51 13.57
C SER A 153 -6.85 -3.69 14.65
N ILE A 154 -5.77 -4.40 14.31
CA ILE A 154 -4.66 -4.71 15.22
C ILE A 154 -3.85 -3.43 15.53
N TYR A 155 -3.30 -2.75 14.51
CA TYR A 155 -2.37 -1.64 14.71
C TYR A 155 -3.05 -0.37 15.23
N THR A 156 -4.37 -0.26 15.08
CA THR A 156 -5.10 0.87 15.68
C THR A 156 -5.16 0.78 17.20
N GLN A 157 -5.06 -0.42 17.78
CA GLN A 157 -5.11 -0.68 19.21
C GLN A 157 -3.71 -0.89 19.82
N ARG A 158 -2.78 -1.48 19.06
CA ARG A 158 -1.45 -1.91 19.54
C ARG A 158 -0.34 -1.37 18.65
N LEU A 159 0.26 -0.25 19.05
CA LEU A 159 1.36 0.36 18.30
C LEU A 159 2.67 -0.42 18.45
N ASP A 160 2.88 -1.14 19.54
CA ASP A 160 4.04 -2.02 19.73
C ASP A 160 4.12 -3.12 18.66
N LEU A 161 2.98 -3.56 18.12
CA LEU A 161 2.94 -4.48 16.99
C LEU A 161 3.47 -3.86 15.69
N LEU A 162 3.37 -2.53 15.52
CA LEU A 162 3.99 -1.83 14.40
C LEU A 162 5.53 -1.92 14.48
N ALA A 163 6.10 -1.76 15.67
CA ALA A 163 7.53 -1.98 15.89
C ALA A 163 7.93 -3.44 15.64
N LEU A 164 7.12 -4.41 16.10
CA LEU A 164 7.38 -5.83 15.84
C LEU A 164 7.46 -6.13 14.33
N LEU A 165 6.55 -5.56 13.54
CA LEU A 165 6.53 -5.75 12.09
C LEU A 165 7.71 -5.09 11.39
N LEU A 166 8.09 -3.89 11.83
CA LEU A 166 9.28 -3.22 11.34
C LEU A 166 10.52 -4.06 11.65
N LYS A 167 10.67 -4.56 12.88
CA LYS A 167 11.75 -5.47 13.26
C LYS A 167 11.78 -6.71 12.37
N ASN A 168 10.64 -7.36 12.14
CA ASN A 168 10.56 -8.55 11.29
C ASN A 168 10.93 -8.24 9.83
N ALA A 169 10.49 -7.10 9.28
CA ALA A 169 10.85 -6.69 7.94
C ALA A 169 12.35 -6.41 7.80
N LEU A 170 12.94 -5.71 8.78
CA LEU A 170 14.39 -5.50 8.84
C LEU A 170 15.12 -6.83 8.95
N HIS A 171 14.70 -7.73 9.84
CA HIS A 171 15.33 -9.04 10.00
C HIS A 171 15.39 -9.82 8.67
N ARG A 172 14.28 -9.82 7.92
CA ARG A 172 14.24 -10.44 6.58
C ARG A 172 15.25 -9.83 5.61
N PHE A 173 15.42 -8.51 5.65
CA PHE A 173 16.37 -7.80 4.80
C PHE A 173 17.84 -8.09 5.18
N SER A 174 18.14 -8.28 6.48
CA SER A 174 19.50 -8.66 6.92
C SER A 174 19.85 -10.08 6.52
N THR A 175 18.87 -10.96 6.39
CA THR A 175 19.09 -12.37 6.00
C THR A 175 19.18 -12.57 4.48
N CYS A 176 18.98 -11.53 3.66
CA CYS A 176 19.18 -11.61 2.22
C CYS A 176 20.66 -11.89 1.87
N LEU A 177 20.91 -12.45 0.67
CA LEU A 177 22.26 -12.69 0.15
C LEU A 177 22.47 -11.94 -1.18
N PRO A 178 23.26 -10.84 -1.21
CA PRO A 178 23.91 -10.19 -0.06
C PRO A 178 22.90 -9.48 0.86
N PRO A 179 23.25 -9.25 2.15
CA PRO A 179 22.38 -8.51 3.07
C PRO A 179 22.06 -7.11 2.58
N VAL A 180 20.79 -6.73 2.68
CA VAL A 180 20.35 -5.38 2.33
C VAL A 180 20.84 -4.43 3.40
N LYS A 181 21.57 -3.39 2.99
CA LYS A 181 22.10 -2.36 3.90
C LYS A 181 21.18 -1.17 4.08
N TYR A 182 20.30 -0.94 3.11
CA TYR A 182 19.41 0.22 3.09
C TYR A 182 18.03 -0.17 2.55
N CYS A 183 16.97 0.26 3.22
CA CYS A 183 15.61 0.10 2.72
C CYS A 183 14.72 1.31 3.05
N GLU A 184 13.70 1.51 2.21
CA GLU A 184 12.69 2.55 2.40
C GLU A 184 11.30 1.92 2.55
N PHE A 185 10.53 2.39 3.51
CA PHE A 185 9.16 1.95 3.74
C PHE A 185 8.17 3.07 3.42
N SER A 186 7.17 2.76 2.59
CA SER A 186 6.06 3.67 2.35
C SER A 186 5.09 3.62 3.53
N VAL A 187 4.89 4.77 4.19
CA VAL A 187 3.97 4.91 5.32
C VAL A 187 2.96 6.00 4.98
N GLY A 188 1.67 5.68 5.09
CA GLY A 188 0.62 6.67 4.82
C GLY A 188 0.86 7.97 5.59
N CYS A 189 0.78 9.11 4.89
CA CYS A 189 1.12 10.43 5.42
C CYS A 189 0.48 10.69 6.79
N GLY A 190 -0.81 10.39 6.95
CA GLY A 190 -1.53 10.56 8.21
C GLY A 190 -1.07 9.67 9.39
N GLY A 191 -0.19 8.69 9.16
CA GLY A 191 0.54 7.97 10.21
C GLY A 191 1.80 8.71 10.64
N LEU A 192 2.57 9.23 9.68
CA LEU A 192 3.78 10.02 9.96
C LEU A 192 3.48 11.37 10.63
N THR A 193 2.30 11.93 10.39
CA THR A 193 1.85 13.16 11.06
C THR A 193 1.40 12.93 12.51
N ARG A 194 1.52 11.72 13.07
CA ARG A 194 1.11 11.44 14.46
C ARG A 194 2.36 11.20 15.29
N PRO A 195 2.70 12.10 16.24
CA PRO A 195 3.94 12.01 16.98
C PRO A 195 4.18 10.64 17.64
N TRP A 196 3.15 10.03 18.23
CA TRP A 196 3.26 8.71 18.88
C TRP A 196 3.42 7.53 17.89
N VAL A 197 2.92 7.63 16.66
CA VAL A 197 3.16 6.60 15.62
C VAL A 197 4.56 6.77 15.08
N PHE A 198 4.98 8.01 14.82
CA PHE A 198 6.32 8.33 14.35
C PHE A 198 7.39 7.91 15.36
N ASP A 199 7.14 8.12 16.66
CA ASP A 199 8.01 7.68 17.76
C ASP A 199 8.27 6.17 17.70
N VAL A 200 7.21 5.37 17.54
CA VAL A 200 7.30 3.91 17.39
C VAL A 200 8.03 3.51 16.11
N LEU A 201 7.78 4.19 14.99
CA LEU A 201 8.48 3.93 13.72
C LEU A 201 9.97 4.29 13.79
N SER A 202 10.36 5.20 14.68
CA SER A 202 11.73 5.66 14.88
C SER A 202 12.53 4.78 15.84
N THR A 203 11.89 3.77 16.47
CA THR A 203 12.44 2.96 17.57
C THR A 203 13.80 2.33 17.27
N PHE A 204 14.03 1.89 16.03
CA PHE A 204 15.24 1.19 15.63
C PHE A 204 16.20 2.06 14.83
N SER A 205 15.89 3.35 14.69
CA SER A 205 16.76 4.28 14.00
C SER A 205 18.07 4.43 14.77
N LYS A 206 19.18 4.37 14.04
CA LYS A 206 20.52 4.70 14.57
C LYS A 206 20.77 6.19 14.68
N ASN A 207 19.89 7.03 14.13
CA ASN A 207 20.14 8.46 14.02
C ASN A 207 20.07 9.14 15.39
N SER A 208 21.17 9.76 15.81
CA SER A 208 21.41 10.24 17.18
C SER A 208 20.64 11.52 17.54
N SER A 209 20.09 12.22 16.56
CA SER A 209 19.35 13.47 16.75
C SER A 209 17.98 13.27 17.43
N PHE A 210 17.45 12.04 17.43
CA PHE A 210 16.12 11.74 17.95
C PHE A 210 16.11 10.45 18.76
N THR A 211 16.02 10.56 20.09
CA THR A 211 15.73 9.40 20.94
C THR A 211 14.23 9.23 21.06
N ALA A 212 13.68 8.23 20.38
CA ALA A 212 12.28 7.88 20.51
C ALA A 212 11.96 7.51 21.97
N LYS A 213 10.86 8.02 22.53
CA LYS A 213 10.39 7.66 23.88
C LYS A 213 10.12 6.16 23.96
N PHE A 214 9.52 5.59 22.91
CA PHE A 214 9.28 4.17 22.79
C PHE A 214 10.57 3.34 22.81
N LYS A 215 11.67 3.85 22.21
CA LYS A 215 12.98 3.19 22.29
C LYS A 215 13.45 3.06 23.73
N THR A 216 13.29 4.08 24.57
CA THR A 216 13.63 3.99 25.99
C THR A 216 12.84 2.88 26.71
N LEU A 217 11.56 2.67 26.35
CA LEU A 217 10.77 1.58 26.92
C LEU A 217 11.31 0.20 26.50
N VAL A 218 11.71 0.06 25.23
CA VAL A 218 12.34 -1.17 24.70
C VAL A 218 13.68 -1.44 25.38
N ASP A 219 14.54 -0.42 25.50
CA ASP A 219 15.87 -0.52 26.09
C ASP A 219 15.81 -0.87 27.58
N ASN A 220 14.83 -0.30 28.31
CA ASN A 220 14.55 -0.61 29.71
C ASN A 220 13.88 -1.99 29.92
N GLY A 221 13.67 -2.76 28.85
CA GLY A 221 13.15 -4.13 28.94
C GLY A 221 11.64 -4.23 29.17
N GLN A 222 10.87 -3.16 28.95
CA GLN A 222 9.39 -3.26 28.98
C GLN A 222 8.84 -4.08 27.82
N PHE A 223 9.58 -4.12 26.69
CA PHE A 223 9.25 -4.90 25.50
C PHE A 223 10.43 -5.78 25.08
N PRO A 224 10.76 -6.84 25.83
CA PRO A 224 11.97 -7.63 25.59
C PRO A 224 11.99 -8.31 24.21
N TRP A 225 10.82 -8.65 23.66
CA TRP A 225 10.68 -9.24 22.32
C TRP A 225 11.00 -8.27 21.16
N LEU A 226 11.12 -6.96 21.44
CA LEU A 226 11.49 -5.95 20.44
C LEU A 226 13.00 -5.69 20.36
N LYS A 227 13.83 -6.31 21.20
CA LYS A 227 15.30 -6.20 21.09
C LYS A 227 15.78 -6.77 19.76
N MET A 228 16.63 -6.03 19.04
CA MET A 228 17.20 -6.44 17.75
C MET A 228 18.55 -7.12 17.95
N ASP A 229 18.84 -8.15 17.15
CA ASP A 229 20.18 -8.71 17.01
C ASP A 229 21.12 -7.76 16.23
N ASP A 230 22.42 -7.98 16.36
CA ASP A 230 23.47 -7.12 15.78
C ASP A 230 23.40 -7.06 14.24
N GLN A 231 23.01 -8.16 13.59
CA GLN A 231 22.90 -8.20 12.13
C GLN A 231 21.77 -7.29 11.65
N THR A 232 20.62 -7.37 12.30
CA THR A 232 19.44 -6.58 11.93
C THR A 232 19.67 -5.10 12.24
N GLN A 233 20.43 -4.77 13.29
CA GLN A 233 20.79 -3.39 13.59
C GLN A 233 21.62 -2.76 12.46
N ASN A 234 22.32 -3.53 11.63
CA ASN A 234 23.15 -2.98 10.55
C ASN A 234 22.38 -2.46 9.34
N ILE A 235 21.06 -2.63 9.31
CA ILE A 235 20.21 -2.11 8.24
C ILE A 235 19.82 -0.68 8.55
N GLU A 236 20.17 0.22 7.64
CA GLU A 236 19.62 1.56 7.63
C GLU A 236 18.24 1.56 6.99
N TYR A 237 17.25 2.14 7.67
CA TYR A 237 15.92 2.29 7.09
C TYR A 237 15.42 3.72 7.15
N ARG A 238 14.56 4.05 6.18
CA ARG A 238 13.91 5.34 6.03
C ARG A 238 12.46 5.17 5.61
N PHE A 239 11.73 6.27 5.59
CA PHE A 239 10.32 6.31 5.24
C PHE A 239 10.05 7.23 4.06
N LEU A 240 9.05 6.84 3.26
CA LEU A 240 8.42 7.70 2.28
C LEU A 240 7.01 8.05 2.77
N ALA A 241 6.69 9.35 2.79
CA ALA A 241 5.36 9.81 3.12
C ALA A 241 4.40 9.50 1.98
N GLY A 242 3.54 8.52 2.22
CA GLY A 242 2.71 7.93 1.20
C GLY A 242 1.34 8.59 1.06
N PHE A 243 0.97 8.91 -0.16
CA PHE A 243 -0.30 9.51 -0.56
C PHE A 243 -1.09 8.51 -1.41
N ASN A 244 -2.36 8.34 -1.10
CA ASN A 244 -3.26 7.51 -1.89
C ASN A 244 -3.80 8.30 -3.09
N ARG A 245 -3.67 7.75 -4.29
CA ARG A 245 -4.16 8.38 -5.53
C ARG A 245 -5.68 8.43 -5.68
N ARG A 246 -6.43 7.58 -4.97
CA ARG A 246 -7.91 7.52 -5.07
C ARG A 246 -8.65 8.67 -4.38
N ILE A 247 -7.91 9.66 -3.89
CA ILE A 247 -8.47 10.83 -3.19
C ILE A 247 -8.60 11.98 -4.19
N LEU A 248 -9.30 11.77 -5.30
CA LEU A 248 -9.49 12.81 -6.32
C LEU A 248 -10.91 13.35 -6.23
N ARG A 249 -11.02 14.68 -6.25
CA ARG A 249 -12.30 15.37 -6.32
C ARG A 249 -12.36 16.14 -7.63
N ILE A 250 -12.96 15.53 -8.65
CA ILE A 250 -13.10 16.16 -9.96
C ILE A 250 -14.28 17.13 -9.94
N SER A 251 -15.40 16.77 -9.30
CA SER A 251 -16.51 17.66 -9.04
C SER A 251 -17.03 17.61 -7.60
N ASN A 252 -17.91 18.55 -7.26
CA ASN A 252 -18.58 18.57 -5.96
C ASN A 252 -19.76 17.58 -5.86
N ALA A 253 -20.14 16.91 -6.97
CA ALA A 253 -21.45 16.28 -7.12
C ALA A 253 -21.44 14.76 -7.37
N TYR A 254 -20.28 14.13 -7.59
CA TYR A 254 -20.20 12.72 -8.00
C TYR A 254 -19.31 11.84 -7.10
N SER A 255 -19.46 10.51 -7.25
CA SER A 255 -18.90 9.45 -6.39
C SER A 255 -17.38 9.25 -6.57
N SER A 256 -16.78 8.42 -5.71
CA SER A 256 -15.34 8.11 -5.72
C SER A 256 -14.78 7.60 -7.05
N ASP A 257 -15.62 7.08 -7.94
CA ASP A 257 -15.21 6.51 -9.24
C ASP A 257 -15.27 7.52 -10.40
N GLU A 258 -15.52 8.79 -10.13
CA GLU A 258 -15.63 9.85 -11.15
C GLU A 258 -14.40 9.92 -12.07
N ALA A 259 -13.19 9.71 -11.54
CA ALA A 259 -11.96 9.71 -12.33
C ALA A 259 -11.93 8.57 -13.36
N VAL A 260 -12.42 7.39 -12.95
CA VAL A 260 -12.50 6.20 -13.82
C VAL A 260 -13.51 6.45 -14.93
N THR A 261 -14.71 6.91 -14.57
CA THR A 261 -15.78 7.25 -15.52
C THR A 261 -15.31 8.32 -16.49
N LEU A 262 -14.67 9.38 -16.01
CA LEU A 262 -14.19 10.46 -16.86
C LEU A 262 -13.11 9.98 -17.84
N LEU A 263 -12.15 9.17 -17.38
CA LEU A 263 -11.14 8.61 -18.25
C LEU A 263 -11.77 7.71 -19.32
N PHE A 264 -12.77 6.91 -18.93
CA PHE A 264 -13.51 5.99 -19.79
C PHE A 264 -14.35 6.71 -20.86
N GLU A 265 -15.15 7.69 -20.45
CA GLU A 265 -16.13 8.36 -21.31
C GLU A 265 -15.54 9.55 -22.06
N MET A 266 -14.61 10.28 -21.44
CA MET A 266 -14.06 11.54 -21.95
C MET A 266 -12.53 11.63 -21.77
N PRO A 267 -11.74 10.75 -22.40
CA PRO A 267 -10.28 10.69 -22.20
C PRO A 267 -9.56 12.00 -22.57
N HIS A 268 -10.08 12.76 -23.54
CA HIS A 268 -9.53 14.07 -23.90
C HIS A 268 -9.74 15.12 -22.79
N HIS A 269 -10.88 15.07 -22.10
CA HIS A 269 -11.14 15.93 -20.93
C HIS A 269 -10.26 15.51 -19.75
N ALA A 270 -10.10 14.20 -19.53
CA ALA A 270 -9.19 13.67 -18.52
C ALA A 270 -7.75 14.18 -18.71
N ILE A 271 -7.24 14.18 -19.96
CA ILE A 271 -5.94 14.77 -20.31
C ILE A 271 -5.95 16.29 -20.07
N HIS A 272 -6.99 16.99 -20.51
CA HIS A 272 -7.10 18.44 -20.36
C HIS A 272 -7.08 18.89 -18.89
N LEU A 273 -7.75 18.16 -17.99
CA LEU A 273 -7.70 18.41 -16.54
C LEU A 273 -6.26 18.35 -16.02
N MET A 274 -5.50 17.33 -16.42
CA MET A 274 -4.09 17.20 -16.05
C MET A 274 -3.26 18.38 -16.57
N LEU A 275 -3.43 18.75 -17.84
CA LEU A 275 -2.71 19.88 -18.45
C LEU A 275 -3.06 21.21 -17.76
N THR A 276 -4.29 21.39 -17.33
CA THR A 276 -4.74 22.56 -16.56
C THR A 276 -4.03 22.65 -15.22
N GLU A 277 -3.81 21.53 -14.54
CA GLU A 277 -3.05 21.48 -13.30
C GLU A 277 -1.56 21.78 -13.51
N PHE A 278 -0.94 21.37 -14.64
CA PHE A 278 0.41 21.84 -14.99
C PHE A 278 0.47 23.35 -15.16
N HIS A 279 -0.48 23.93 -15.89
CA HIS A 279 -0.52 25.39 -16.08
C HIS A 279 -0.68 26.13 -14.76
N ARG A 280 -1.48 25.60 -13.84
CA ARG A 280 -1.66 26.17 -12.50
C ARG A 280 -0.39 26.09 -11.66
N ALA A 281 0.27 24.94 -11.66
CA ALA A 281 1.55 24.78 -10.99
C ALA A 281 2.62 25.74 -11.53
N ASP A 282 2.69 25.91 -12.86
CA ASP A 282 3.57 26.90 -13.51
C ASP A 282 3.27 28.34 -13.08
N LYS A 283 2.00 28.66 -12.87
CA LYS A 283 1.54 29.98 -12.39
C LYS A 283 1.50 30.09 -10.87
N LYS A 284 2.04 29.13 -10.12
CA LYS A 284 2.02 29.07 -8.65
C LYS A 284 0.60 29.21 -8.07
N ARG A 285 -0.39 28.66 -8.77
CA ARG A 285 -1.80 28.68 -8.34
C ARG A 285 -2.15 27.38 -7.61
N PRO A 286 -3.05 27.44 -6.61
CA PRO A 286 -3.52 26.24 -5.93
C PRO A 286 -4.17 25.22 -6.86
N THR A 287 -4.03 23.95 -6.52
CA THR A 287 -4.68 22.85 -7.24
C THR A 287 -6.20 22.84 -7.03
N ASN A 288 -6.96 22.42 -8.05
CA ASN A 288 -8.37 22.04 -7.85
C ASN A 288 -8.51 20.54 -7.66
N LEU A 289 -7.71 19.78 -8.39
CA LEU A 289 -7.83 18.33 -8.50
C LEU A 289 -7.33 17.60 -7.23
N PHE A 290 -6.31 18.15 -6.56
CA PHE A 290 -5.60 17.48 -5.47
C PHE A 290 -5.79 18.14 -4.09
N LYS A 291 -6.93 18.80 -3.87
CA LYS A 291 -7.19 19.57 -2.64
C LYS A 291 -7.00 18.74 -1.37
N GLU A 292 -7.55 17.53 -1.34
CA GLU A 292 -7.49 16.67 -0.17
C GLU A 292 -6.07 16.15 0.12
N GLN A 293 -5.27 15.86 -0.92
CA GLN A 293 -3.85 15.53 -0.75
C GLN A 293 -3.04 16.75 -0.30
N VAL A 294 -3.37 17.94 -0.78
CA VAL A 294 -2.74 19.19 -0.32
C VAL A 294 -3.08 19.48 1.15
N GLU A 295 -4.31 19.19 1.60
CA GLU A 295 -4.65 19.26 3.03
C GLU A 295 -3.85 18.24 3.87
N GLN A 296 -3.64 17.03 3.36
CA GLN A 296 -2.75 16.05 4.01
C GLN A 296 -1.31 16.57 4.10
N LEU A 297 -0.81 17.18 3.02
CA LEU A 297 0.51 17.80 2.97
C LEU A 297 0.65 18.94 3.98
N HIS A 298 -0.37 19.80 4.10
CA HIS A 298 -0.37 20.89 5.08
C HIS A 298 -0.31 20.38 6.51
N ARG A 299 -1.13 19.37 6.86
CA ARG A 299 -1.05 18.72 8.18
C ARG A 299 0.33 18.16 8.45
N MET A 300 0.95 17.53 7.45
CA MET A 300 2.33 17.05 7.58
C MET A 300 3.30 18.21 7.82
N LYS A 301 3.25 19.27 7.02
CA LYS A 301 4.12 20.45 7.17
C LYS A 301 4.03 21.04 8.59
N GLU A 302 2.84 21.18 9.16
CA GLU A 302 2.68 21.67 10.53
C GLU A 302 3.32 20.74 11.57
N GLU A 303 3.10 19.45 11.48
CA GLU A 303 3.68 18.47 12.41
C GLU A 303 5.21 18.40 12.28
N THR A 304 5.77 18.53 11.06
CA THR A 304 7.23 18.56 10.87
C THR A 304 7.91 19.79 11.47
N LYS A 305 7.19 20.90 11.72
CA LYS A 305 7.79 22.06 12.41
C LYS A 305 8.17 21.74 13.85
N LEU A 306 7.44 20.81 14.47
CA LEU A 306 7.67 20.37 15.84
C LEU A 306 8.77 19.31 15.95
N ASN A 307 9.20 18.73 14.82
CA ASN A 307 10.16 17.63 14.80
C ASN A 307 11.28 17.89 13.79
N GLN A 308 12.39 18.48 14.26
CA GLN A 308 13.52 18.85 13.41
C GLN A 308 14.17 17.63 12.73
N SER A 309 14.17 16.47 13.37
CA SER A 309 14.72 15.22 12.84
C SER A 309 13.73 14.46 11.93
N PHE A 310 12.58 15.04 11.59
CA PHE A 310 11.62 14.38 10.70
C PHE A 310 12.26 14.01 9.35
N PHE A 311 13.03 14.93 8.76
CA PHE A 311 13.68 14.73 7.45
C PHE A 311 14.90 13.80 7.51
N ASP A 312 15.35 13.45 8.72
CA ASP A 312 16.37 12.44 8.92
C ASP A 312 15.81 11.04 8.66
N LEU A 313 14.53 10.83 8.92
CA LEU A 313 13.85 9.54 8.78
C LEU A 313 12.90 9.48 7.58
N VAL A 314 12.24 10.59 7.24
CA VAL A 314 11.34 10.70 6.10
C VAL A 314 12.10 11.36 4.94
N VAL A 315 12.46 10.55 3.95
CA VAL A 315 13.39 10.93 2.85
C VAL A 315 12.69 11.16 1.52
N GLY A 316 11.37 11.16 1.50
CA GLY A 316 10.64 11.45 0.28
C GLY A 316 9.14 11.27 0.40
N LEU A 317 8.47 11.44 -0.73
CA LEU A 317 7.04 11.18 -0.90
C LEU A 317 6.84 9.93 -1.75
N ASP A 318 5.76 9.19 -1.51
CA ASP A 318 5.36 8.07 -2.36
C ASP A 318 3.90 8.20 -2.81
N LEU A 319 3.63 8.01 -4.09
CA LEU A 319 2.27 7.92 -4.61
C LEU A 319 1.91 6.45 -4.84
N PHE A 320 0.97 5.93 -4.06
CA PHE A 320 0.51 4.55 -4.14
C PHE A 320 -1.01 4.46 -4.31
N GLY A 321 -1.52 3.23 -4.33
CA GLY A 321 -2.94 2.91 -4.48
C GLY A 321 -3.23 2.31 -5.85
N ASP A 322 -4.46 1.82 -6.04
CA ASP A 322 -4.84 1.23 -7.32
C ASP A 322 -4.83 2.28 -8.43
N GLU A 323 -3.92 2.07 -9.38
CA GLU A 323 -3.68 2.92 -10.52
C GLU A 323 -4.84 2.90 -11.52
N LEU A 324 -5.56 1.78 -11.64
CA LEU A 324 -6.52 1.60 -12.73
C LEU A 324 -7.63 2.68 -12.69
N GLY A 325 -7.65 3.55 -13.70
CA GLY A 325 -8.58 4.67 -13.78
C GLY A 325 -8.19 5.92 -12.97
N TYR A 326 -7.05 5.89 -12.28
CA TYR A 326 -6.49 7.01 -11.50
C TYR A 326 -5.06 7.36 -11.96
N PRO A 327 -4.86 7.85 -13.21
CA PRO A 327 -3.53 8.13 -13.77
C PRO A 327 -2.85 9.39 -13.22
N TYR A 328 -3.52 10.15 -12.34
CA TYR A 328 -3.11 11.48 -11.91
C TYR A 328 -2.08 11.45 -10.78
N CYS A 329 -1.14 12.40 -10.79
CA CYS A 329 -0.09 12.53 -9.77
C CYS A 329 -0.22 13.86 -9.01
N PRO A 330 -0.54 13.86 -7.69
CA PRO A 330 -0.67 15.09 -6.92
C PRO A 330 0.65 15.87 -6.76
N PHE A 331 1.80 15.21 -6.94
CA PHE A 331 3.11 15.84 -6.74
C PHE A 331 3.44 16.92 -7.76
N ILE A 332 2.66 17.03 -8.83
CA ILE A 332 2.78 18.08 -9.84
C ILE A 332 2.19 19.41 -9.36
N ALA A 333 1.36 19.40 -8.31
CA ALA A 333 0.74 20.61 -7.75
C ALA A 333 1.81 21.53 -7.14
N HIS A 334 1.57 22.84 -7.18
CA HIS A 334 2.53 23.85 -6.74
C HIS A 334 2.99 23.63 -5.29
N GLU A 335 2.04 23.29 -4.41
CA GLU A 335 2.23 23.08 -2.98
C GLU A 335 3.18 21.91 -2.71
N PHE A 336 3.04 20.82 -3.46
CA PHE A 336 3.94 19.67 -3.38
C PHE A 336 5.33 20.01 -3.90
N LEU A 337 5.43 20.70 -5.05
CA LEU A 337 6.71 21.14 -5.59
C LEU A 337 7.47 22.03 -4.60
N GLN A 338 6.78 22.99 -4.00
CA GLN A 338 7.36 23.87 -2.99
C GLN A 338 7.79 23.06 -1.76
N PHE A 339 6.94 22.17 -1.25
CA PHE A 339 7.29 21.32 -0.11
C PHE A 339 8.54 20.47 -0.37
N ILE A 340 8.66 19.87 -1.56
CA ILE A 340 9.84 19.06 -1.93
C ILE A 340 11.10 19.93 -1.99
N GLN A 341 11.00 21.16 -2.49
CA GLN A 341 12.12 22.10 -2.50
C GLN A 341 12.54 22.50 -1.08
N ASP A 342 11.58 22.91 -0.23
CA ASP A 342 11.82 23.22 1.18
C ASP A 342 12.44 22.01 1.92
N ALA A 343 11.97 20.80 1.64
CA ALA A 343 12.49 19.58 2.24
C ALA A 343 13.94 19.28 1.81
N ARG A 344 14.31 19.63 0.57
CA ARG A 344 15.67 19.46 0.04
C ARG A 344 16.70 20.37 0.68
N GLU A 345 16.28 21.50 1.24
CA GLU A 345 17.16 22.36 2.04
C GLU A 345 17.58 21.67 3.35
N LYS A 346 16.75 20.76 3.86
CA LYS A 346 17.02 19.98 5.08
C LYS A 346 17.65 18.61 4.79
N ASN A 347 17.27 18.00 3.68
CA ASN A 347 17.79 16.73 3.21
C ASN A 347 17.91 16.76 1.68
N SER A 348 19.13 16.97 1.16
CA SER A 348 19.38 17.11 -0.29
C SER A 348 18.94 15.88 -1.11
N ASN A 349 18.78 14.73 -0.47
CA ASN A 349 18.33 13.48 -1.09
C ASN A 349 16.81 13.32 -1.08
N PHE A 350 16.06 14.28 -0.54
CA PHE A 350 14.61 14.20 -0.46
C PHE A 350 13.99 14.03 -1.86
N GLY A 351 13.29 12.91 -2.04
CA GLY A 351 12.84 12.45 -3.35
C GLY A 351 11.33 12.25 -3.47
N VAL A 352 10.93 11.80 -4.66
CA VAL A 352 9.57 11.32 -4.92
C VAL A 352 9.61 9.97 -5.61
N ARG A 353 8.77 9.06 -5.14
CA ARG A 353 8.49 7.75 -5.72
C ARG A 353 7.06 7.75 -6.24
N ILE A 354 6.86 7.27 -7.47
CA ILE A 354 5.54 7.21 -8.09
C ILE A 354 5.32 5.78 -8.56
N HIS A 355 4.40 5.05 -7.91
CA HIS A 355 3.95 3.79 -8.48
C HIS A 355 3.14 4.12 -9.73
N CYS A 356 3.59 3.70 -10.90
CA CYS A 356 2.82 3.94 -12.10
C CYS A 356 3.18 2.95 -13.19
N ALA A 357 2.30 2.85 -14.18
CA ALA A 357 2.40 1.87 -15.25
C ALA A 357 2.60 0.44 -14.71
N GLU A 358 2.04 0.12 -13.54
CA GLU A 358 2.12 -1.22 -12.94
C GLU A 358 0.98 -2.08 -13.51
N ASN A 359 -0.25 -1.85 -13.04
CA ASN A 359 -1.44 -2.66 -13.32
C ASN A 359 -2.30 -2.08 -14.46
N VAL A 360 -1.69 -1.40 -15.44
CA VAL A 360 -2.43 -0.84 -16.58
C VAL A 360 -2.54 -1.90 -17.67
N PRO A 361 -3.73 -2.48 -17.93
CA PRO A 361 -3.87 -3.58 -18.88
C PRO A 361 -3.52 -3.10 -20.29
N PHE A 362 -2.56 -3.76 -20.92
CA PHE A 362 -2.24 -3.48 -22.32
C PHE A 362 -3.42 -3.87 -23.21
N ILE A 363 -3.94 -2.89 -23.95
CA ILE A 363 -5.01 -3.11 -24.92
C ILE A 363 -4.40 -2.99 -26.32
N ARG A 364 -4.69 -3.94 -27.21
CA ARG A 364 -4.16 -3.89 -28.58
C ARG A 364 -4.76 -2.71 -29.35
N PRO A 365 -4.00 -2.06 -30.27
CA PRO A 365 -4.48 -0.90 -31.03
C PRO A 365 -5.79 -1.11 -31.81
N ASN A 366 -6.08 -2.34 -32.23
CA ASN A 366 -7.30 -2.69 -32.96
C ASN A 366 -8.55 -2.84 -32.07
N LEU A 367 -8.41 -2.80 -30.74
CA LEU A 367 -9.54 -2.89 -29.80
C LEU A 367 -10.03 -1.50 -29.37
N SER A 368 -11.33 -1.41 -29.01
CA SER A 368 -11.99 -0.16 -28.63
C SER A 368 -11.38 0.50 -27.38
N GLY A 369 -10.96 -0.30 -26.41
CA GLY A 369 -10.35 0.20 -25.17
C GLY A 369 -8.94 0.80 -25.32
N TYR A 370 -8.33 0.73 -26.51
CA TYR A 370 -6.96 1.23 -26.70
C TYR A 370 -6.82 2.73 -26.43
N CYS A 371 -7.86 3.52 -26.73
CA CYS A 371 -7.87 4.95 -26.44
C CYS A 371 -7.66 5.23 -24.95
N LEU A 372 -8.25 4.40 -24.09
CA LEU A 372 -8.17 4.52 -22.63
C LEU A 372 -6.77 4.19 -22.13
N PHE A 373 -6.21 3.08 -22.60
CA PHE A 373 -4.84 2.69 -22.32
C PHE A 373 -3.86 3.81 -22.73
N ALA A 374 -3.99 4.33 -23.95
CA ALA A 374 -3.13 5.40 -24.45
C ALA A 374 -3.28 6.70 -23.67
N ALA A 375 -4.51 7.12 -23.33
CA ALA A 375 -4.77 8.32 -22.54
C ALA A 375 -4.22 8.20 -21.11
N HIS A 376 -4.43 7.04 -20.46
CA HIS A 376 -3.89 6.74 -19.14
C HIS A 376 -2.37 6.89 -19.12
N MET A 377 -1.70 6.14 -20.00
CA MET A 377 -0.24 6.13 -20.08
C MET A 377 0.31 7.50 -20.46
N TYR A 378 -0.39 8.26 -21.30
CA TYR A 378 -0.03 9.63 -21.65
C TYR A 378 -0.08 10.57 -20.45
N ILE A 379 -1.13 10.52 -19.62
CA ILE A 379 -1.23 11.32 -18.39
C ILE A 379 -0.07 10.99 -17.45
N VAL A 380 0.21 9.70 -17.24
CA VAL A 380 1.33 9.23 -16.39
C VAL A 380 2.67 9.75 -16.92
N TYR A 381 2.94 9.55 -18.21
CA TYR A 381 4.14 10.04 -18.90
C TYR A 381 4.32 11.56 -18.71
N ARG A 382 3.26 12.33 -18.95
CA ARG A 382 3.30 13.80 -18.83
C ARG A 382 3.53 14.27 -17.40
N CYS A 383 3.02 13.55 -16.39
CA CYS A 383 3.35 13.83 -14.99
C CYS A 383 4.84 13.63 -14.71
N LEU A 384 5.43 12.53 -15.19
CA LEU A 384 6.86 12.26 -15.01
C LEU A 384 7.74 13.29 -15.71
N ASP A 385 7.40 13.66 -16.96
CA ASP A 385 8.08 14.73 -17.69
C ASP A 385 8.03 16.06 -16.93
N PHE A 386 6.85 16.46 -16.48
CA PHE A 386 6.66 17.70 -15.73
C PHE A 386 7.49 17.71 -14.45
N LEU A 387 7.44 16.64 -13.66
CA LEU A 387 8.24 16.51 -12.43
C LEU A 387 9.73 16.53 -12.73
N LYS A 388 10.19 15.83 -13.77
CA LYS A 388 11.60 15.83 -14.19
C LYS A 388 12.08 17.24 -14.49
N ARG A 389 11.30 18.03 -15.23
CA ARG A 389 11.62 19.44 -15.54
C ARG A 389 11.62 20.33 -14.29
N LYS A 390 10.72 20.11 -13.33
CA LYS A 390 10.60 20.94 -12.13
C LYS A 390 11.57 20.59 -11.01
N LEU A 391 11.81 19.31 -10.78
CA LEU A 391 12.61 18.80 -9.66
C LEU A 391 14.03 18.40 -10.05
N LYS A 392 14.31 18.19 -11.34
CA LYS A 392 15.62 17.81 -11.94
C LYS A 392 16.17 16.43 -11.52
N SER A 393 16.05 16.03 -10.26
CA SER A 393 16.62 14.81 -9.68
C SER A 393 15.68 14.16 -8.66
N ASN A 394 16.09 12.99 -8.15
CA ASN A 394 15.44 12.21 -7.07
C ASN A 394 13.96 11.89 -7.34
N ILE A 395 13.66 11.53 -8.60
CA ILE A 395 12.37 10.96 -9.01
C ILE A 395 12.61 9.50 -9.32
N ARG A 396 11.77 8.62 -8.79
CA ARG A 396 11.81 7.17 -9.03
C ARG A 396 10.43 6.66 -9.40
N VAL A 397 10.38 5.65 -10.27
CA VAL A 397 9.14 4.98 -10.68
C VAL A 397 9.06 3.63 -9.99
N GLY A 398 8.00 3.40 -9.22
CA GLY A 398 7.65 2.06 -8.75
C GLY A 398 7.10 1.26 -9.92
N HIS A 399 7.71 0.10 -10.21
CA HIS A 399 7.33 -0.83 -11.27
C HIS A 399 7.60 -0.30 -12.69
N GLY A 400 6.67 0.47 -13.28
CA GLY A 400 6.82 1.05 -14.61
C GLY A 400 6.72 0.10 -15.80
N ILE A 401 6.08 -1.07 -15.64
CA ILE A 401 6.15 -2.16 -16.63
C ILE A 401 5.40 -1.83 -17.93
N ALA A 402 4.27 -1.13 -17.88
CA ALA A 402 3.49 -0.81 -19.07
C ALA A 402 4.20 0.17 -20.02
N PHE A 403 5.29 0.83 -19.59
CA PHE A 403 6.10 1.66 -20.47
C PHE A 403 6.78 0.86 -21.59
N ASP A 404 7.25 -0.35 -21.31
CA ASP A 404 7.82 -1.21 -22.34
C ASP A 404 6.82 -1.44 -23.48
N LYS A 405 5.58 -1.79 -23.12
CA LYS A 405 4.51 -2.07 -24.07
C LYS A 405 4.14 -0.88 -24.92
N ILE A 406 4.01 0.31 -24.36
CA ILE A 406 3.61 1.48 -25.15
C ILE A 406 4.72 2.00 -26.06
N LEU A 407 5.98 1.84 -25.62
CA LEU A 407 7.15 2.29 -26.39
C LEU A 407 7.54 1.34 -27.52
N SER A 408 7.03 0.09 -27.51
CA SER A 408 7.31 -0.91 -28.55
C SER A 408 6.17 -1.09 -29.58
N ILE A 409 5.09 -0.31 -29.53
CA ILE A 409 3.96 -0.48 -30.46
C ILE A 409 4.31 0.08 -31.84
N GLU A 410 4.12 -0.70 -32.91
CA GLU A 410 4.38 -0.26 -34.29
C GLU A 410 3.08 0.05 -35.07
N ASN A 411 1.96 -0.58 -34.70
CA ASN A 411 0.70 -0.60 -35.47
C ASN A 411 -0.43 0.28 -34.89
N TYR A 412 -0.14 1.54 -34.56
CA TYR A 412 -1.12 2.45 -33.95
C TYR A 412 -1.56 3.62 -34.87
N LYS A 413 -0.97 3.76 -36.06
CA LYS A 413 -1.08 4.95 -36.93
C LYS A 413 -2.51 5.30 -37.39
N PHE A 414 -3.43 4.33 -37.41
CA PHE A 414 -4.81 4.54 -37.89
C PHE A 414 -5.80 5.00 -36.81
N ARG A 415 -5.33 5.29 -35.58
CA ARG A 415 -6.19 5.73 -34.47
C ARG A 415 -6.00 7.21 -34.15
N LYS A 416 -7.03 7.87 -33.64
CA LYS A 416 -6.91 9.25 -33.12
C LYS A 416 -5.93 9.34 -31.94
N SER A 417 -5.81 8.29 -31.12
CA SER A 417 -4.85 8.21 -30.02
C SER A 417 -3.39 8.04 -30.48
N SER A 418 -3.15 7.89 -31.79
CA SER A 418 -1.80 7.73 -32.34
C SER A 418 -0.88 8.90 -32.03
N VAL A 419 -1.43 10.12 -31.97
CA VAL A 419 -0.68 11.33 -31.66
C VAL A 419 -0.08 11.26 -30.25
N LEU A 420 -0.84 10.75 -29.28
CA LEU A 420 -0.36 10.59 -27.89
C LEU A 420 0.80 9.58 -27.81
N VAL A 421 0.65 8.46 -28.52
CA VAL A 421 1.67 7.39 -28.54
C VAL A 421 2.92 7.84 -29.29
N ALA A 422 2.76 8.55 -30.41
CA ALA A 422 3.88 9.12 -31.15
C ALA A 422 4.66 10.13 -30.30
N GLU A 423 3.98 11.03 -29.58
CA GLU A 423 4.64 11.97 -28.67
C GLU A 423 5.40 11.24 -27.55
N MET A 424 4.81 10.18 -26.96
CA MET A 424 5.50 9.36 -25.97
C MET A 424 6.72 8.65 -26.56
N GLN A 425 6.60 7.99 -27.71
CA GLN A 425 7.72 7.28 -28.32
C GLN A 425 8.86 8.21 -28.71
N GLN A 426 8.55 9.42 -29.16
CA GLN A 426 9.54 10.43 -29.53
C GLN A 426 10.33 10.93 -28.32
N ASN A 427 9.70 11.09 -27.15
CA ASN A 427 10.27 11.87 -26.05
C ASN A 427 10.54 11.04 -24.78
N ALA A 428 9.76 9.99 -24.52
CA ALA A 428 9.82 9.23 -23.27
C ALA A 428 11.16 8.54 -23.07
N ARG A 429 11.85 8.10 -24.13
CA ARG A 429 13.19 7.50 -23.99
C ARG A 429 14.17 8.45 -23.30
N THR A 430 14.18 9.71 -23.70
CA THR A 430 15.04 10.76 -23.11
C THR A 430 14.61 11.11 -21.68
N ILE A 431 13.30 11.08 -21.40
CA ILE A 431 12.77 11.41 -20.08
C ILE A 431 13.03 10.27 -19.09
N LEU A 432 12.68 9.05 -19.46
CA LEU A 432 12.73 7.86 -18.61
C LEU A 432 14.14 7.31 -18.43
N SER A 433 15.09 7.55 -19.35
CA SER A 433 16.47 7.06 -19.23
C SER A 433 17.22 7.57 -17.99
N SER A 434 16.77 8.68 -17.40
CA SER A 434 17.37 9.25 -16.18
C SER A 434 16.51 9.05 -14.92
N ILE A 435 15.42 8.29 -15.01
CA ILE A 435 14.52 8.01 -13.89
C ILE A 435 14.68 6.53 -13.54
N PRO A 436 15.17 6.19 -12.33
CA PRO A 436 15.26 4.80 -11.90
C PRO A 436 13.88 4.13 -11.80
N PHE A 437 13.83 2.87 -12.23
CA PHE A 437 12.66 2.01 -12.11
C PHE A 437 12.90 0.96 -11.02
N GLU A 438 12.03 0.94 -10.02
CA GLU A 438 12.07 0.00 -8.91
C GLU A 438 11.17 -1.19 -9.24
N VAL A 439 11.75 -2.19 -9.90
CA VAL A 439 11.02 -3.38 -10.36
C VAL A 439 10.90 -4.40 -9.24
N ASN A 440 9.66 -4.72 -8.86
CA ASN A 440 9.37 -5.81 -7.92
C ASN A 440 8.99 -7.08 -8.68
N ILE A 441 9.97 -7.95 -8.92
CA ILE A 441 9.82 -9.16 -9.75
C ILE A 441 8.70 -10.05 -9.21
N THR A 442 8.71 -10.34 -7.91
CA THR A 442 7.73 -11.21 -7.27
C THR A 442 6.32 -10.61 -7.36
N SER A 443 6.16 -9.33 -7.02
CA SER A 443 4.86 -8.65 -7.12
C SER A 443 4.34 -8.65 -8.56
N ASN A 444 5.18 -8.28 -9.53
CA ASN A 444 4.82 -8.24 -10.95
C ASN A 444 4.42 -9.62 -11.48
N PHE A 445 5.15 -10.67 -11.09
CA PHE A 445 4.83 -12.04 -11.49
C PHE A 445 3.43 -12.46 -11.05
N TYR A 446 3.01 -12.06 -9.86
CA TYR A 446 1.71 -12.41 -9.30
C TYR A 446 0.56 -11.51 -9.78
N LEU A 447 0.81 -10.21 -9.87
CA LEU A 447 -0.20 -9.20 -10.20
C LEU A 447 -0.58 -9.16 -11.68
N LEU A 448 0.38 -9.37 -12.58
CA LEU A 448 0.25 -8.93 -13.98
C LEU A 448 0.00 -10.07 -14.97
N GLY A 449 -0.22 -11.29 -14.46
CA GLY A 449 -0.62 -12.46 -15.23
C GLY A 449 0.36 -12.84 -16.37
N ASP A 450 -0.12 -13.63 -17.34
CA ASP A 450 0.70 -14.13 -18.46
C ASP A 450 1.16 -13.02 -19.43
N ALA A 451 0.55 -11.83 -19.39
CA ALA A 451 0.87 -10.69 -20.26
C ALA A 451 2.32 -10.19 -20.09
N ILE A 452 2.93 -10.40 -18.92
CA ILE A 452 4.31 -10.00 -18.63
C ILE A 452 5.32 -11.09 -18.93
N ARG A 453 4.93 -12.37 -18.92
CA ARG A 453 5.90 -13.46 -19.05
C ARG A 453 6.67 -13.40 -20.38
N ASN A 454 6.00 -13.01 -21.46
CA ASN A 454 6.61 -12.78 -22.77
C ASN A 454 7.56 -11.56 -22.83
N THR A 455 7.49 -10.68 -21.83
CA THR A 455 8.27 -9.44 -21.74
C THR A 455 9.49 -9.63 -20.86
N LEU A 456 9.29 -10.21 -19.66
CA LEU A 456 10.39 -10.52 -18.75
C LEU A 456 11.29 -11.64 -19.28
N SER A 457 10.76 -12.60 -20.06
CA SER A 457 11.58 -13.61 -20.75
C SER A 457 12.52 -13.02 -21.81
N GLY A 458 12.21 -11.83 -22.33
CA GLY A 458 13.09 -11.10 -23.24
C GLY A 458 14.13 -10.23 -22.50
N ILE A 459 13.85 -9.85 -21.25
CA ILE A 459 14.72 -8.99 -20.43
C ILE A 459 15.68 -9.81 -19.56
N LEU A 460 15.26 -11.01 -19.14
CA LEU A 460 16.04 -11.95 -18.34
C LEU A 460 16.33 -13.18 -19.22
N ASN A 461 17.61 -13.48 -19.48
CA ASN A 461 18.00 -14.68 -20.22
C ASN A 461 17.37 -15.92 -19.57
N SER A 462 16.88 -16.86 -20.39
CA SER A 462 16.14 -18.05 -19.95
C SER A 462 16.86 -18.94 -18.93
N ASN A 463 18.19 -18.85 -18.82
CA ASN A 463 18.99 -19.60 -17.85
C ASN A 463 19.02 -18.97 -16.43
N ASP A 464 18.71 -17.68 -16.29
CA ASP A 464 18.66 -17.00 -14.98
C ASP A 464 17.31 -17.24 -14.26
N PHE A 465 16.27 -17.62 -15.00
CA PHE A 465 14.90 -17.75 -14.49
C PHE A 465 14.69 -18.94 -13.54
N ASN A 466 15.39 -20.05 -13.76
CA ASN A 466 15.29 -21.21 -12.87
C ASN A 466 16.02 -20.98 -11.52
N ASN A 467 16.90 -19.98 -11.43
CA ASN A 467 17.62 -19.59 -10.21
C ASN A 467 16.98 -18.39 -9.48
N LEU A 468 15.90 -17.81 -10.02
CA LEU A 468 15.27 -16.57 -9.50
C LEU A 468 14.25 -16.81 -8.38
N ASN A 469 13.89 -18.07 -8.08
CA ASN A 469 13.09 -18.39 -6.90
C ASN A 469 13.79 -18.03 -5.56
N GLU A 470 15.07 -17.66 -5.59
CA GLU A 470 15.88 -17.40 -4.38
C GLU A 470 16.45 -15.98 -4.26
N LYS A 471 16.23 -15.04 -5.21
CA LYS A 471 16.88 -13.71 -5.19
C LYS A 471 15.89 -12.55 -5.26
N SER A 472 15.89 -11.69 -4.24
CA SER A 472 14.91 -10.62 -4.02
C SER A 472 15.29 -9.23 -4.54
N HIS A 473 16.39 -9.05 -5.26
CA HIS A 473 16.73 -7.74 -5.85
C HIS A 473 17.53 -7.88 -7.15
N VAL A 474 17.00 -7.29 -8.23
CA VAL A 474 17.72 -7.01 -9.47
C VAL A 474 17.49 -5.55 -9.81
N GLU A 475 18.55 -4.74 -9.80
CA GLU A 475 18.52 -3.39 -10.37
C GLU A 475 18.63 -3.53 -11.89
N MET A 476 17.49 -3.44 -12.60
CA MET A 476 17.51 -3.38 -14.07
C MET A 476 17.79 -1.95 -14.52
N ARG A 477 19.00 -1.73 -15.04
CA ARG A 477 19.21 -0.66 -16.03
C ARG A 477 18.77 -1.21 -17.38
N LEU A 478 17.90 -0.50 -18.09
CA LEU A 478 17.58 -0.78 -19.48
C LEU A 478 18.90 -0.84 -20.28
N LYS A 479 19.41 -2.05 -20.52
CA LYS A 479 20.56 -2.24 -21.41
C LYS A 479 20.07 -2.02 -22.83
N SER A 480 20.75 -1.13 -23.54
CA SER A 480 20.56 -0.85 -24.95
C SER A 480 20.88 -2.09 -25.79
N SER A 481 19.87 -2.88 -26.12
CA SER A 481 19.93 -3.85 -27.20
C SER A 481 18.94 -3.44 -28.29
N PHE A 482 19.25 -2.33 -28.95
CA PHE A 482 18.68 -2.01 -30.26
C PHE A 482 19.87 -1.59 -31.12
N SER A 483 20.30 -2.50 -31.98
CA SER A 483 21.20 -2.18 -33.08
C SER A 483 20.57 -1.08 -33.92
N THR A 484 21.38 -0.07 -34.25
CA THR A 484 21.12 1.04 -35.15
C THR A 484 20.39 0.66 -36.43
#